data_AF-A0A9R0F0V5-F1
#
_entry.id   AF-A0A9R0F0V5-F1
#
_cell.length_a   1.000
_cell.length_b   1.000
_cell.length_c   1.000
_cell.angle_alpha   90.00
_cell.angle_beta   90.00
_cell.angle_gamma   90.00
#
_symmetry.space_group_name_H-M   'P 1'
#
loop_
_entity.id
_entity.type
_entity.pdbx_description
1 polymer ?
#
loop_
_entity_poly.entity_id
_entity_poly.type
_entity_poly.pdbx_seq_one_letter_code
_entity_poly.pdbx_strand_id
1 'polypeptide(L)'
;MRRLLCAVFVLISYVQCKLWPKGVVHYAINKKDYDPHSQDVIASAFDQIEREVCVKFFNTPLNFNATNDEKILYISNPAKRKDCPPAGYNYDKHIVDMQIGYKCLNEHDIARIVLDMLRASVDNTVEKPNSNDLLRKFQEVKGDSNTATLLSASDRNYINAHYLEECENLVKKPVETRRSTSWTMEVSAANERYYKDKLWPLGIVMYGYDPAILSLPEYSKLTYAMMVIELASCIVFKSFSKKDPLQPKNLLWFGFLGEEMPHLGFLAENQTLSISHMAHGAPGHTAHTINALMRALGIPMMSNRYDRDNYVTINWKNVAMMSEHHLERVPEDAWLRNAEGDGAPYDYDSVTHAPVNYMCADCSLGEQTVTPVQDHLWQRTLSMGHHSDLSPADKETLALLYNKECQKRLASDYKK
;
A
#
# COMPACT_ATOMS: atom_id res chain seq x y z
N MET A 1 10.85 30.68 -0.64
CA MET A 1 12.28 30.55 -0.97
C MET A 1 13.08 30.15 0.28
N ARG A 2 13.33 28.85 0.49
CA ARG A 2 14.36 28.37 1.43
C ARG A 2 15.23 27.38 0.66
N ARG A 3 16.49 27.74 0.46
CA ARG A 3 17.53 26.89 -0.15
C ARG A 3 18.09 25.99 0.95
N LEU A 4 17.99 24.67 0.80
CA LEU A 4 18.77 23.71 1.57
C LEU A 4 19.87 23.16 0.65
N LEU A 5 21.12 23.49 0.94
CA LEU A 5 22.29 22.82 0.38
C LEU A 5 22.56 21.54 1.19
N CYS A 6 22.60 20.39 0.53
CA CYS A 6 23.29 19.20 1.05
C CYS A 6 24.64 19.09 0.35
N ALA A 7 25.71 19.16 1.14
CA ALA A 7 27.08 18.98 0.68
C ALA A 7 27.48 17.50 0.79
N VAL A 8 27.92 16.90 -0.31
CA VAL A 8 28.84 15.77 -0.34
C VAL A 8 29.87 16.06 -1.43
N PHE A 9 31.14 16.01 -1.06
CA PHE A 9 32.30 16.23 -1.92
C PHE A 9 32.46 15.10 -2.94
N VAL A 10 31.95 15.26 -4.16
CA VAL A 10 32.58 14.89 -5.46
C VAL A 10 31.91 15.76 -6.53
N LEU A 11 32.71 16.40 -7.38
CA LEU A 11 32.29 17.25 -8.50
C LEU A 11 31.23 16.57 -9.39
N ILE A 12 29.95 16.88 -9.20
CA ILE A 12 28.88 16.54 -10.14
C ILE A 12 27.98 17.77 -10.29
N SER A 13 27.86 18.24 -11.52
CA SER A 13 27.00 19.33 -11.98
C SER A 13 25.58 19.16 -11.45
N TYR A 14 25.02 20.18 -10.78
CA TYR A 14 23.62 20.16 -10.36
C TYR A 14 22.71 20.39 -11.58
N VAL A 15 21.95 19.36 -11.98
CA VAL A 15 20.87 19.46 -12.97
C VAL A 15 19.59 19.86 -12.22
N GLN A 16 18.94 20.94 -12.66
CA GLN A 16 17.70 21.43 -12.06
C GLN A 16 16.53 21.07 -12.98
N CYS A 17 15.90 19.90 -12.76
CA CYS A 17 14.68 19.50 -13.47
C CYS A 17 13.51 20.42 -13.06
N LYS A 18 12.69 20.87 -14.02
CA LYS A 18 11.46 21.64 -13.77
C LYS A 18 10.25 20.73 -14.02
N LEU A 19 10.09 19.71 -13.20
CA LEU A 19 9.01 18.74 -13.35
C LEU A 19 7.64 19.32 -12.97
N TRP A 20 6.56 18.65 -13.37
CA TRP A 20 5.23 18.93 -12.81
C TRP A 20 5.25 18.64 -11.31
N PRO A 21 4.95 19.64 -10.45
CA PRO A 21 5.03 19.46 -9.01
C PRO A 21 4.16 18.30 -8.54
N LYS A 22 4.71 17.46 -7.67
CA LYS A 22 4.08 16.24 -7.17
C LYS A 22 3.69 15.26 -8.28
N GLY A 23 4.25 15.35 -9.48
CA GLY A 23 3.87 14.49 -10.60
C GLY A 23 2.40 14.64 -10.98
N VAL A 24 1.79 15.81 -10.69
CA VAL A 24 0.39 16.11 -11.01
C VAL A 24 0.30 17.17 -12.09
N VAL A 25 -0.45 16.86 -13.13
CA VAL A 25 -0.77 17.72 -14.25
C VAL A 25 -2.24 18.11 -14.15
N HIS A 26 -2.52 19.27 -13.58
CA HIS A 26 -3.84 19.87 -13.73
C HIS A 26 -4.01 20.29 -15.19
N TYR A 27 -5.09 19.86 -15.83
CA TYR A 27 -5.38 20.24 -17.22
C TYR A 27 -6.78 20.78 -17.39
N ALA A 28 -6.95 21.67 -18.38
CA ALA A 28 -8.25 22.19 -18.77
C ALA A 28 -8.38 22.13 -20.30
N ILE A 29 -9.53 21.65 -20.78
CA ILE A 29 -9.83 21.59 -22.22
C ILE A 29 -10.69 22.79 -22.63
N ASN A 30 -10.27 23.50 -23.67
CA ASN A 30 -11.07 24.58 -24.24
C ASN A 30 -12.32 24.03 -24.93
N LYS A 31 -13.47 24.20 -24.25
CA LYS A 31 -14.81 23.78 -24.75
C LYS A 31 -15.24 24.46 -26.05
N LYS A 32 -14.58 25.55 -26.47
CA LYS A 32 -14.86 26.22 -27.76
C LYS A 32 -14.15 25.56 -28.94
N ASP A 33 -13.01 24.93 -28.68
CA ASP A 33 -12.17 24.35 -29.74
C ASP A 33 -12.49 22.87 -29.97
N TYR A 34 -12.96 22.17 -28.92
CA TYR A 34 -13.30 20.74 -28.93
C TYR A 34 -14.75 20.53 -28.50
N ASP A 35 -15.52 19.78 -29.30
CA ASP A 35 -16.86 19.35 -28.94
C ASP A 35 -16.82 18.29 -27.80
N PRO A 36 -17.97 17.95 -27.17
CA PRO A 36 -17.99 17.01 -26.05
C PRO A 36 -17.39 15.64 -26.34
N HIS A 37 -17.53 15.12 -27.57
CA HIS A 37 -16.96 13.84 -27.93
C HIS A 37 -15.43 13.94 -28.04
N SER A 38 -14.92 15.00 -28.67
CA SER A 38 -13.48 15.26 -28.72
C SER A 38 -12.86 15.44 -27.33
N GLN A 39 -13.58 16.09 -26.40
CA GLN A 39 -13.14 16.25 -25.00
C GLN A 39 -13.05 14.90 -24.27
N ASP A 40 -14.03 14.02 -24.49
CA ASP A 40 -14.05 12.66 -23.93
C ASP A 40 -12.89 11.81 -24.46
N VAL A 41 -12.60 11.89 -25.76
CA VAL A 41 -11.44 11.21 -26.38
C VAL A 41 -10.12 11.69 -25.76
N ILE A 42 -9.96 13.00 -25.53
CA ILE A 42 -8.77 13.57 -24.89
C ILE A 42 -8.65 13.08 -23.44
N ALA A 43 -9.74 13.14 -22.67
CA ALA A 43 -9.73 12.68 -21.28
C ALA A 43 -9.45 11.17 -21.17
N SER A 44 -10.10 10.35 -22.00
CA SER A 44 -9.87 8.90 -22.05
C SER A 44 -8.42 8.55 -22.39
N ALA A 45 -7.81 9.27 -23.34
CA ALA A 45 -6.39 9.07 -23.66
C ALA A 45 -5.47 9.42 -22.48
N PHE A 46 -5.78 10.47 -21.73
CA PHE A 46 -5.06 10.83 -20.50
C PHE A 46 -5.20 9.71 -19.46
N ASP A 47 -6.40 9.19 -19.23
CA ASP A 47 -6.65 8.08 -18.30
C ASP A 47 -5.88 6.81 -18.70
N GLN A 48 -5.71 6.54 -20.00
CA GLN A 48 -4.90 5.40 -20.47
C GLN A 48 -3.40 5.63 -20.24
N ILE A 49 -2.91 6.84 -20.44
CA ILE A 49 -1.51 7.19 -20.15
C ILE A 49 -1.23 7.07 -18.65
N GLU A 50 -2.16 7.47 -17.77
CA GLU A 50 -2.04 7.32 -16.31
C GLU A 50 -1.88 5.89 -15.82
N ARG A 51 -2.37 4.91 -16.60
CA ARG A 51 -2.20 3.49 -16.29
C ARG A 51 -0.78 3.01 -16.61
N GLU A 52 -0.06 3.73 -17.45
CA GLU A 52 1.27 3.35 -17.94
C GLU A 52 2.41 4.18 -17.32
N VAL A 53 2.13 5.38 -16.79
CA VAL A 53 3.11 6.24 -16.10
C VAL A 53 2.63 6.70 -14.71
N CYS A 54 3.55 7.07 -13.83
CA CYS A 54 3.24 7.48 -12.45
C CYS A 54 2.60 8.89 -12.36
N VAL A 55 2.75 9.70 -13.41
CA VAL A 55 2.19 11.06 -13.51
C VAL A 55 0.66 11.00 -13.55
N LYS A 56 0.00 11.91 -12.83
CA LYS A 56 -1.46 11.99 -12.74
C LYS A 56 -1.99 13.24 -13.42
N PHE A 57 -3.16 13.15 -14.02
CA PHE A 57 -3.79 14.24 -14.75
C PHE A 57 -5.19 14.53 -14.18
N PHE A 58 -5.40 15.77 -13.75
CA PHE A 58 -6.67 16.18 -13.15
C PHE A 58 -7.37 17.21 -14.02
N ASN A 59 -8.54 16.85 -14.53
CA ASN A 59 -9.40 17.78 -15.25
C ASN A 59 -9.92 18.85 -14.29
N THR A 60 -9.46 20.08 -14.50
CA THR A 60 -9.77 21.22 -13.65
C THR A 60 -10.78 22.13 -14.39
N PRO A 61 -11.95 22.42 -13.80
CA PRO A 61 -12.95 23.25 -14.47
C PRO A 61 -12.41 24.66 -14.74
N LEU A 62 -12.73 25.20 -15.94
CA LEU A 62 -12.24 26.48 -16.50
C LEU A 62 -12.46 27.74 -15.63
N ASN A 63 -13.14 27.62 -14.49
CA ASN A 63 -13.32 28.70 -13.51
C ASN A 63 -12.20 28.75 -12.44
N PHE A 64 -11.19 27.89 -12.56
CA PHE A 64 -10.03 27.92 -11.68
C PHE A 64 -9.17 29.13 -12.02
N ASN A 65 -9.34 30.20 -11.26
CA ASN A 65 -8.47 31.36 -11.32
C ASN A 65 -7.16 30.94 -10.67
N ALA A 66 -6.23 30.40 -11.47
CA ALA A 66 -4.91 29.99 -11.01
C ALA A 66 -4.33 31.15 -10.19
N THR A 67 -4.28 30.99 -8.88
CA THR A 67 -3.39 31.81 -8.05
C THR A 67 -2.02 31.69 -8.70
N ASN A 68 -1.25 32.79 -8.77
CA ASN A 68 0.04 32.89 -9.48
C ASN A 68 1.10 31.82 -9.11
N ASP A 69 0.76 30.87 -8.24
CA ASP A 69 1.61 29.83 -7.67
C ASP A 69 1.39 28.43 -8.28
N GLU A 70 0.35 28.18 -9.09
CA GLU A 70 0.03 26.84 -9.62
C GLU A 70 0.18 26.74 -11.16
N LYS A 71 0.76 25.63 -11.64
CA LYS A 71 1.02 25.37 -13.07
C LYS A 71 -0.09 24.49 -13.67
N ILE A 72 -0.62 24.87 -14.82
CA ILE A 72 -1.74 24.19 -15.50
C ILE A 72 -1.42 23.91 -16.98
N LEU A 73 -1.88 22.77 -17.47
CA LEU A 73 -1.86 22.39 -18.88
C LEU A 73 -3.15 22.86 -19.56
N TYR A 74 -3.04 23.76 -20.54
CA TYR A 74 -4.20 24.27 -21.27
C TYR A 74 -4.30 23.64 -22.65
N ILE A 75 -5.33 22.84 -22.87
CA ILE A 75 -5.55 22.09 -24.11
C ILE A 75 -6.46 22.90 -25.03
N SER A 76 -5.93 23.36 -26.16
CA SER A 76 -6.66 24.26 -27.07
C SER A 76 -6.28 24.05 -28.55
N ASN A 77 -7.14 24.49 -29.46
CA ASN A 77 -6.85 24.54 -30.90
C ASN A 77 -7.43 25.80 -31.54
N PRO A 78 -7.02 27.00 -31.10
CA PRO A 78 -7.62 28.26 -31.55
C PRO A 78 -7.41 28.50 -33.05
N ALA A 79 -6.31 27.98 -33.62
CA ALA A 79 -5.98 28.08 -35.03
C ALA A 79 -6.67 27.02 -35.91
N LYS A 80 -7.53 26.15 -35.33
CA LYS A 80 -8.25 25.08 -36.05
C LYS A 80 -7.33 24.18 -36.88
N ARG A 81 -6.15 23.89 -36.35
CA ARG A 81 -5.14 23.03 -36.99
C ARG A 81 -5.66 21.61 -37.12
N LYS A 82 -5.26 20.95 -38.21
CA LYS A 82 -5.66 19.57 -38.49
C LYS A 82 -4.52 18.59 -38.26
N ASP A 83 -3.28 19.04 -38.37
CA ASP A 83 -2.05 18.27 -38.32
C ASP A 83 -1.42 18.22 -36.91
N CYS A 84 -0.47 17.28 -36.73
CA CYS A 84 0.11 16.90 -35.43
C CYS A 84 1.64 17.05 -35.38
N PRO A 85 2.22 18.19 -35.81
CA PRO A 85 3.68 18.33 -35.84
C PRO A 85 4.26 18.22 -34.42
N PRO A 86 5.51 17.71 -34.26
CA PRO A 86 6.21 17.76 -32.98
C PRO A 86 6.23 19.18 -32.45
N ALA A 87 5.63 19.38 -31.28
CA ALA A 87 5.52 20.70 -30.66
C ALA A 87 6.58 20.83 -29.57
N GLY A 88 7.33 21.94 -29.59
CA GLY A 88 8.14 22.34 -28.45
C GLY A 88 7.24 22.97 -27.39
N TYR A 89 7.29 22.48 -26.16
CA TYR A 89 6.53 23.04 -25.06
C TYR A 89 7.38 24.02 -24.27
N ASN A 90 6.86 25.24 -24.07
CA ASN A 90 7.50 26.20 -23.19
C ASN A 90 7.07 25.92 -21.75
N TYR A 91 7.94 25.27 -20.99
CA TYR A 91 7.70 24.93 -19.60
C TYR A 91 8.04 26.05 -18.61
N ASP A 92 8.49 27.23 -19.06
CA ASP A 92 8.80 28.34 -18.15
C ASP A 92 7.54 29.09 -17.70
N LYS A 93 6.42 28.94 -18.41
CA LYS A 93 5.15 29.58 -18.08
C LYS A 93 4.34 28.76 -17.07
N HIS A 94 3.49 29.44 -16.30
CA HIS A 94 2.49 28.81 -15.44
C HIS A 94 1.40 28.10 -16.24
N ILE A 95 1.02 28.67 -17.39
CA ILE A 95 0.13 28.03 -18.35
C ILE A 95 1.00 27.40 -19.43
N VAL A 96 0.95 26.07 -19.51
CA VAL A 96 1.59 25.30 -20.59
C VAL A 96 0.53 25.04 -21.65
N ASP A 97 0.64 25.69 -22.79
CA ASP A 97 -0.29 25.51 -23.89
C ASP A 97 0.03 24.21 -24.64
N MET A 98 -0.94 23.30 -24.73
CA MET A 98 -0.85 22.08 -25.53
C MET A 98 -1.90 22.09 -26.62
N GLN A 99 -1.43 22.07 -27.87
CA GLN A 99 -2.31 22.12 -29.03
C GLN A 99 -2.50 20.72 -29.63
N ILE A 100 -3.75 20.26 -29.70
CA ILE A 100 -4.10 18.99 -30.35
C ILE A 100 -4.88 19.29 -31.63
N GLY A 101 -4.32 18.94 -32.78
CA GLY A 101 -4.98 19.09 -34.08
C GLY A 101 -6.13 18.11 -34.26
N TYR A 102 -7.12 18.44 -35.10
CA TYR A 102 -8.33 17.62 -35.24
C TYR A 102 -8.10 16.20 -35.78
N LYS A 103 -7.03 15.94 -36.54
CA LYS A 103 -6.69 14.56 -36.98
C LYS A 103 -5.92 13.77 -35.92
N CYS A 104 -5.50 14.42 -34.85
CA CYS A 104 -4.70 13.83 -33.77
C CYS A 104 -5.58 13.34 -32.61
N LEU A 105 -6.91 13.43 -32.74
CA LEU A 105 -7.87 13.00 -31.71
C LEU A 105 -8.04 11.48 -31.74
N ASN A 106 -6.95 10.78 -31.47
CA ASN A 106 -6.88 9.34 -31.24
C ASN A 106 -5.85 9.07 -30.14
N GLU A 107 -5.98 7.93 -29.47
CA GLU A 107 -5.21 7.60 -28.27
C GLU A 107 -3.69 7.66 -28.53
N HIS A 108 -3.20 7.09 -29.64
CA HIS A 108 -1.78 7.03 -29.95
C HIS A 108 -1.15 8.41 -30.19
N ASP A 109 -1.83 9.27 -30.96
CA ASP A 109 -1.32 10.62 -31.22
C ASP A 109 -1.38 11.49 -29.97
N ILE A 110 -2.45 11.39 -29.18
CA ILE A 110 -2.55 12.11 -27.90
C ILE A 110 -1.45 11.64 -26.94
N ALA A 111 -1.21 10.34 -26.83
CA ALA A 111 -0.16 9.77 -26.00
C ALA A 111 1.22 10.28 -26.36
N ARG A 112 1.55 10.31 -27.65
CA ARG A 112 2.81 10.90 -28.14
C ARG A 112 2.91 12.38 -27.77
N ILE A 113 1.85 13.16 -28.00
CA ILE A 113 1.81 14.60 -27.71
C ILE A 113 2.00 14.88 -26.20
N VAL A 114 1.37 14.08 -25.34
CA VAL A 114 1.51 14.15 -23.88
C VAL A 114 2.91 13.76 -23.43
N LEU A 115 3.51 12.71 -24.02
CA LEU A 115 4.89 12.34 -23.75
C LEU A 115 5.87 13.45 -24.12
N ASP A 116 5.69 14.08 -25.27
CA ASP A 116 6.51 15.22 -25.70
C ASP A 116 6.39 16.38 -24.69
N MET A 117 5.20 16.60 -24.14
CA MET A 117 4.95 17.60 -23.09
C MET A 117 5.65 17.25 -21.77
N LEU A 118 5.53 16.01 -21.31
CA LEU A 118 6.21 15.56 -20.11
C LEU A 118 7.73 15.58 -20.29
N ARG A 119 8.26 15.22 -21.45
CA ARG A 119 9.69 15.31 -21.76
C ARG A 119 10.20 16.75 -21.74
N ALA A 120 9.43 17.69 -22.26
CA ALA A 120 9.81 19.10 -22.26
C ALA A 120 9.95 19.70 -20.83
N SER A 121 9.30 19.12 -19.83
CA SER A 121 9.49 19.50 -18.42
C SER A 121 10.81 19.01 -17.81
N VAL A 122 11.51 18.10 -18.49
CA VAL A 122 12.71 17.42 -17.97
C VAL A 122 14.02 18.15 -18.39
N ASP A 123 14.02 19.19 -19.23
CA ASP A 123 15.15 19.38 -20.18
C ASP A 123 16.19 20.51 -19.99
N ASN A 124 17.38 20.24 -20.59
CA ASN A 124 18.55 21.07 -20.99
C ASN A 124 19.71 21.42 -20.01
N THR A 125 20.50 20.44 -19.53
CA THR A 125 21.98 20.52 -19.49
C THR A 125 22.61 19.13 -19.33
N VAL A 126 23.31 18.69 -20.39
CA VAL A 126 24.40 17.69 -20.51
C VAL A 126 24.89 17.12 -19.16
N GLU A 127 24.98 15.81 -18.89
CA GLU A 127 25.18 14.63 -19.74
C GLU A 127 23.99 13.65 -19.66
N LYS A 128 23.60 13.07 -20.80
CA LYS A 128 22.65 11.95 -20.82
C LYS A 128 23.30 10.79 -20.05
N PRO A 129 22.74 10.33 -18.91
CA PRO A 129 23.15 9.04 -18.37
C PRO A 129 22.90 8.02 -19.47
N ASN A 130 23.90 7.21 -19.79
CA ASN A 130 23.79 6.16 -20.80
C ASN A 130 22.52 5.34 -20.52
N SER A 131 21.53 5.42 -21.40
CA SER A 131 20.23 4.76 -21.19
C SER A 131 20.37 3.24 -21.00
N ASN A 132 21.50 2.65 -21.43
CA ASN A 132 21.83 1.26 -21.17
C ASN A 132 22.15 0.97 -19.69
N ASP A 133 22.66 1.94 -18.92
CA ASP A 133 22.95 1.75 -17.48
C ASP A 133 21.69 1.76 -16.61
N LEU A 134 20.61 2.42 -17.06
CA LEU A 134 19.30 2.39 -16.41
C LEU A 134 18.49 1.15 -16.82
N LEU A 135 18.58 0.72 -18.08
CA LEU A 135 17.97 -0.53 -18.57
C LEU A 135 18.54 -1.78 -17.87
N ARG A 136 19.77 -1.71 -17.37
CA ARG A 136 20.40 -2.81 -16.63
C ARG A 136 19.79 -3.04 -15.23
N LYS A 137 19.13 -2.03 -14.66
CA LYS A 137 18.41 -2.10 -13.37
C LYS A 137 16.95 -2.52 -13.52
N PHE A 138 16.39 -2.41 -14.72
CA PHE A 138 14.99 -2.69 -15.04
C PHE A 138 14.90 -3.56 -16.31
N GLN A 139 15.59 -4.71 -16.31
CA GLN A 139 15.44 -5.65 -17.42
C GLN A 139 14.00 -6.18 -17.48
N GLU A 140 13.46 -6.18 -18.69
CA GLU A 140 12.16 -6.76 -19.01
C GLU A 140 12.10 -8.24 -18.60
N VAL A 141 11.12 -8.60 -17.78
CA VAL A 141 10.59 -9.96 -17.83
C VAL A 141 9.73 -10.01 -19.08
N LYS A 142 10.08 -10.88 -20.05
CA LYS A 142 9.21 -11.19 -21.20
C LYS A 142 7.93 -11.85 -20.68
N GLY A 143 6.93 -11.03 -20.37
CA GLY A 143 5.55 -11.45 -20.20
C GLY A 143 4.87 -11.56 -21.57
N ASP A 144 3.97 -12.54 -21.70
CA ASP A 144 3.28 -12.88 -22.94
C ASP A 144 2.69 -11.67 -23.67
N SER A 145 3.00 -11.58 -24.95
CA SER A 145 2.51 -10.58 -25.89
C SER A 145 1.03 -10.82 -26.18
N ASN A 146 0.14 -10.24 -25.39
CA ASN A 146 -1.27 -10.07 -25.79
C ASN A 146 -2.00 -8.86 -25.17
N THR A 147 -1.36 -8.04 -24.34
CA THR A 147 -1.91 -6.73 -23.93
C THR A 147 -1.33 -5.64 -24.84
N ALA A 148 -2.19 -5.01 -25.64
CA ALA A 148 -1.83 -3.83 -26.41
C ALA A 148 -1.47 -2.70 -25.44
N THR A 149 -0.21 -2.26 -25.43
CA THR A 149 0.24 -1.12 -24.63
C THR A 149 0.25 0.14 -25.49
N LEU A 150 -0.21 1.25 -24.93
CA LEU A 150 -0.32 2.54 -25.60
C LEU A 150 1.05 3.21 -25.75
N LEU A 151 1.94 3.06 -24.76
CA LEU A 151 3.29 3.60 -24.78
C LEU A 151 4.33 2.52 -25.06
N SER A 152 5.52 2.91 -25.55
CA SER A 152 6.65 1.97 -25.60
C SER A 152 7.23 1.77 -24.20
N ALA A 153 7.85 0.60 -23.95
CA ALA A 153 8.53 0.34 -22.68
C ALA A 153 9.61 1.38 -22.36
N SER A 154 10.33 1.84 -23.39
CA SER A 154 11.33 2.91 -23.28
C SER A 154 10.71 4.22 -22.79
N ASP A 155 9.56 4.62 -23.36
CA ASP A 155 8.89 5.86 -22.99
C ASP A 155 8.33 5.80 -21.55
N ARG A 156 7.69 4.68 -21.18
CA ARG A 156 7.21 4.46 -19.81
C ARG A 156 8.34 4.56 -18.80
N ASN A 157 9.41 3.81 -19.03
CA ASN A 157 10.54 3.76 -18.12
C ASN A 157 11.23 5.12 -18.01
N TYR A 158 11.35 5.84 -19.12
CA TYR A 158 11.90 7.19 -19.12
C TYR A 158 11.10 8.14 -18.23
N ILE A 159 9.77 8.23 -18.42
CA ILE A 159 8.93 9.13 -17.63
C ILE A 159 8.93 8.72 -16.15
N ASN A 160 8.72 7.43 -15.86
CA ASN A 160 8.65 6.93 -14.48
C ASN A 160 9.96 7.14 -13.71
N ALA A 161 11.12 6.97 -14.36
CA ALA A 161 12.41 7.21 -13.72
C ALA A 161 12.64 8.69 -13.37
N HIS A 162 12.23 9.61 -14.25
CA HIS A 162 12.45 11.05 -14.03
C HIS A 162 11.40 11.66 -13.09
N TYR A 163 10.19 11.12 -13.07
CA TYR A 163 9.11 11.58 -12.20
C TYR A 163 9.03 10.85 -10.86
N LEU A 164 9.91 9.86 -10.60
CA LEU A 164 9.85 9.02 -9.40
C LEU A 164 9.76 9.84 -8.10
N GLU A 165 10.64 10.83 -7.91
CA GLU A 165 10.65 11.65 -6.68
C GLU A 165 9.39 12.53 -6.55
N GLU A 166 8.92 13.11 -7.66
CA GLU A 166 7.70 13.92 -7.68
C GLU A 166 6.45 13.08 -7.44
N CYS A 167 6.38 11.89 -8.05
CA CYS A 167 5.34 10.89 -7.83
C CYS A 167 5.39 10.34 -6.40
N GLU A 168 6.58 10.13 -5.84
CA GLU A 168 6.75 9.74 -4.43
C GLU A 168 6.26 10.84 -3.48
N ASN A 169 6.37 12.13 -3.83
CA ASN A 169 5.89 13.25 -3.01
C ASN A 169 4.36 13.43 -2.98
N LEU A 170 3.59 12.72 -3.83
CA LEU A 170 2.13 12.58 -3.66
C LEU A 170 1.79 11.68 -2.47
N VAL A 171 2.65 10.71 -2.21
CA VAL A 171 2.70 10.06 -0.92
C VAL A 171 3.43 11.06 -0.03
N LYS A 172 2.71 11.80 0.81
CA LYS A 172 3.36 12.28 2.03
C LYS A 172 3.91 11.03 2.72
N LYS A 173 5.20 10.70 2.52
CA LYS A 173 6.01 10.21 3.63
C LYS A 173 5.73 11.24 4.73
N PRO A 174 5.25 10.83 5.91
CA PRO A 174 4.99 11.77 6.98
C PRO A 174 6.20 12.68 7.07
N VAL A 175 6.02 13.96 6.76
CA VAL A 175 7.05 14.95 7.01
C VAL A 175 7.23 14.84 8.51
N GLU A 176 8.35 14.26 8.95
CA GLU A 176 8.82 14.38 10.31
C GLU A 176 9.08 15.87 10.54
N THR A 177 8.02 16.62 10.81
CA THR A 177 8.14 17.89 11.49
C THR A 177 8.81 17.53 12.81
N ARG A 178 10.01 18.09 13.03
CA ARG A 178 10.79 18.04 14.28
C ARG A 178 10.06 18.66 15.50
N ARG A 179 8.72 18.54 15.55
CA ARG A 179 7.81 18.94 16.63
C ARG A 179 6.69 17.92 16.92
N SER A 180 6.68 16.74 16.31
CA SER A 180 6.03 15.58 16.94
C SER A 180 6.89 14.35 16.77
N THR A 181 7.73 14.10 17.77
CA THR A 181 8.37 12.81 18.02
C THR A 181 7.42 11.85 18.73
N SER A 182 6.10 12.06 18.62
CA SER A 182 5.09 11.28 19.32
C SER A 182 3.86 11.13 18.44
N TRP A 183 3.93 10.28 17.42
CA TRP A 183 2.72 9.60 16.91
C TRP A 183 2.24 8.56 17.91
N THR A 184 2.30 8.86 19.22
CA THR A 184 1.98 7.89 20.24
C THR A 184 0.47 7.77 20.33
N MET A 185 -0.06 6.71 19.73
CA MET A 185 -1.42 6.26 19.99
C MET A 185 -1.59 6.02 21.50
N GLU A 186 -2.82 6.14 21.96
CA GLU A 186 -3.19 5.91 23.34
C GLU A 186 -4.34 4.90 23.41
N VAL A 187 -4.43 4.22 24.55
CA VAL A 187 -5.54 3.27 24.81
C VAL A 187 -6.65 4.03 25.52
N SER A 188 -7.75 4.29 24.82
CA SER A 188 -8.94 4.93 25.40
C SER A 188 -9.76 3.95 26.24
N ALA A 189 -10.68 4.47 27.05
CA ALA A 189 -11.61 3.63 27.84
C ALA A 189 -12.52 2.75 26.96
N ALA A 190 -12.80 3.14 25.71
CA ALA A 190 -13.56 2.33 24.76
C ALA A 190 -12.69 1.16 24.27
N ASN A 191 -11.43 1.42 23.94
CA ASN A 191 -10.46 0.37 23.59
C ASN A 191 -10.29 -0.62 24.74
N GLU A 192 -10.17 -0.15 25.98
CA GLU A 192 -10.06 -1.05 27.14
C GLU A 192 -11.26 -1.99 27.28
N ARG A 193 -12.48 -1.52 26.99
CA ARG A 193 -13.68 -2.38 27.01
C ARG A 193 -13.65 -3.40 25.89
N TYR A 194 -13.26 -2.97 24.68
CA TYR A 194 -13.16 -3.85 23.53
C TYR A 194 -12.14 -4.96 23.73
N TYR A 195 -10.97 -4.65 24.32
CA TYR A 195 -9.86 -5.60 24.48
C TYR A 195 -9.86 -6.39 25.79
N LYS A 196 -10.75 -6.08 26.73
CA LYS A 196 -10.78 -6.64 28.10
C LYS A 196 -10.65 -8.17 28.15
N ASP A 197 -11.25 -8.87 27.20
CA ASP A 197 -11.35 -10.33 27.13
C ASP A 197 -10.59 -10.95 25.94
N LYS A 198 -9.87 -10.14 25.14
CA LYS A 198 -9.21 -10.58 23.90
C LYS A 198 -7.70 -10.72 24.02
N LEU A 199 -7.08 -10.15 25.05
CA LEU A 199 -5.63 -10.20 25.21
C LEU A 199 -5.21 -11.44 25.99
N TRP A 200 -4.10 -12.04 25.58
CA TRP A 200 -3.54 -13.19 26.28
C TRP A 200 -2.99 -12.77 27.65
N PRO A 201 -3.44 -13.42 28.75
CA PRO A 201 -2.97 -13.11 30.08
C PRO A 201 -1.45 -13.17 30.18
N LEU A 202 -0.85 -12.19 30.86
CA LEU A 202 0.60 -12.06 31.03
C LEU A 202 1.41 -11.90 29.73
N GLY A 203 0.74 -11.70 28.58
CA GLY A 203 1.38 -11.69 27.28
C GLY A 203 2.06 -13.03 26.94
N ILE A 204 1.52 -14.14 27.46
CA ILE A 204 2.04 -15.49 27.20
C ILE A 204 1.03 -16.23 26.32
N VAL A 205 1.47 -16.61 25.13
CA VAL A 205 0.70 -17.47 24.23
C VAL A 205 1.19 -18.89 24.42
N MET A 206 0.36 -19.75 25.01
CA MET A 206 0.64 -21.17 25.09
C MET A 206 0.31 -21.82 23.75
N TYR A 207 1.22 -22.61 23.20
CA TYR A 207 0.97 -23.34 21.96
C TYR A 207 1.47 -24.77 22.00
N GLY A 208 0.81 -25.66 21.29
CA GLY A 208 1.21 -27.05 21.08
C GLY A 208 1.17 -27.39 19.60
N TYR A 209 1.74 -28.54 19.23
CA TYR A 209 1.70 -29.00 17.85
C TYR A 209 1.72 -30.52 17.76
N ASP A 210 1.16 -31.04 16.68
CA ASP A 210 1.30 -32.45 16.33
C ASP A 210 2.76 -32.73 15.92
N PRO A 211 3.44 -33.75 16.49
CA PRO A 211 4.84 -34.01 16.17
C PRO A 211 5.13 -34.21 14.68
N ALA A 212 4.14 -34.69 13.93
CA ALA A 212 4.24 -34.93 12.49
C ALA A 212 4.34 -33.64 11.66
N ILE A 213 3.99 -32.46 12.21
CA ILE A 213 4.16 -31.19 11.48
C ILE A 213 5.59 -30.65 11.55
N LEU A 214 6.44 -31.15 12.45
CA LEU A 214 7.82 -30.69 12.59
C LEU A 214 8.66 -30.89 11.33
N SER A 215 8.33 -31.89 10.52
CA SER A 215 8.99 -32.16 9.24
C SER A 215 8.44 -31.34 8.08
N LEU A 216 7.39 -30.56 8.29
CA LEU A 216 6.75 -29.77 7.25
C LEU A 216 7.46 -28.42 7.08
N PRO A 217 7.65 -27.92 5.84
CA PRO A 217 8.21 -26.59 5.58
C PRO A 217 7.45 -25.47 6.30
N GLU A 218 6.14 -25.63 6.48
CA GLU A 218 5.25 -24.65 7.10
C GLU A 218 5.61 -24.39 8.57
N TYR A 219 6.17 -25.38 9.27
CA TYR A 219 6.61 -25.22 10.65
C TYR A 219 7.70 -24.14 10.79
N SER A 220 8.57 -24.00 9.78
CA SER A 220 9.59 -22.93 9.77
C SER A 220 8.99 -21.54 9.61
N LYS A 221 7.87 -21.41 8.88
CA LYS A 221 7.13 -20.15 8.75
C LYS A 221 6.46 -19.77 10.07
N LEU A 222 5.89 -20.76 10.77
CA LEU A 222 5.30 -20.56 12.09
C LEU A 222 6.32 -20.08 13.12
N THR A 223 7.48 -20.74 13.21
CA THR A 223 8.52 -20.34 14.18
C THR A 223 9.13 -18.99 13.84
N TYR A 224 9.32 -18.67 12.55
CA TYR A 224 9.75 -17.34 12.14
C TYR A 224 8.71 -16.27 12.51
N ALA A 225 7.42 -16.52 12.24
CA ALA A 225 6.36 -15.57 12.56
C ALA A 225 6.28 -15.28 14.07
N MET A 226 6.40 -16.32 14.91
CA MET A 226 6.51 -16.17 16.37
C MET A 226 7.72 -15.31 16.74
N MET A 227 8.91 -15.63 16.21
CA MET A 227 10.13 -14.88 16.47
C MET A 227 10.02 -13.40 16.11
N VAL A 228 9.43 -13.06 14.95
CA VAL A 228 9.24 -11.67 14.52
C VAL A 228 8.38 -10.90 15.51
N ILE A 229 7.31 -11.51 16.02
CA ILE A 229 6.43 -10.90 17.03
C ILE A 229 7.15 -10.75 18.38
N GLU A 230 7.90 -11.76 18.83
CA GLU A 230 8.65 -11.71 20.09
C GLU A 230 9.76 -10.64 20.07
N LEU A 231 10.45 -10.47 18.94
CA LEU A 231 11.48 -9.43 18.80
C LEU A 231 10.89 -8.02 18.76
N ALA A 232 9.66 -7.89 18.28
CA ALA A 232 8.98 -6.61 18.11
C ALA A 232 8.14 -6.19 19.33
N SER A 233 7.92 -7.08 20.30
CA SER A 233 6.99 -6.87 21.40
C SER A 233 7.47 -7.52 22.71
N CYS A 234 6.65 -7.44 23.76
CA CYS A 234 6.89 -8.14 25.01
C CYS A 234 6.19 -9.52 25.08
N ILE A 235 5.50 -9.93 24.02
CA ILE A 235 4.75 -11.18 23.97
C ILE A 235 5.74 -12.35 23.89
N VAL A 236 5.38 -13.49 24.50
CA VAL A 236 6.20 -14.71 24.48
C VAL A 236 5.34 -15.89 24.09
N PHE A 237 5.80 -16.68 23.14
CA PHE A 237 5.23 -17.97 22.78
C PHE A 237 5.90 -19.08 23.58
N LYS A 238 5.09 -19.83 24.34
CA LYS A 238 5.59 -20.96 25.13
C LYS A 238 5.02 -22.26 24.58
N SER A 239 5.92 -23.15 24.16
CA SER A 239 5.54 -24.47 23.69
C SER A 239 5.09 -25.34 24.86
N PHE A 240 4.07 -26.16 24.59
CA PHE A 240 3.51 -27.15 25.48
C PHE A 240 3.64 -28.52 24.84
N SER A 241 3.95 -29.53 25.66
CA SER A 241 3.97 -30.93 25.25
C SER A 241 2.87 -31.69 25.97
N LYS A 242 2.15 -32.58 25.27
CA LYS A 242 1.10 -33.46 25.84
C LYS A 242 1.59 -34.34 27.00
N LYS A 243 2.91 -34.44 27.23
CA LYS A 243 3.53 -35.17 28.34
C LYS A 243 3.64 -34.34 29.64
N ASP A 244 3.36 -33.04 29.58
CA ASP A 244 3.42 -32.16 30.74
C ASP A 244 2.22 -32.44 31.68
N PRO A 245 2.46 -32.67 32.98
CA PRO A 245 1.40 -32.92 33.96
C PRO A 245 0.44 -31.74 34.13
N LEU A 246 0.85 -30.51 33.79
CA LEU A 246 0.03 -29.31 33.88
C LEU A 246 -0.47 -28.93 32.49
N GLN A 247 -1.62 -29.47 32.09
CA GLN A 247 -2.24 -29.10 30.82
C GLN A 247 -2.75 -27.65 30.89
N PRO A 248 -2.31 -26.76 29.99
CA PRO A 248 -2.88 -25.43 29.89
C PRO A 248 -4.33 -25.57 29.45
N LYS A 249 -5.19 -24.76 30.07
CA LYS A 249 -6.62 -24.75 29.76
C LYS A 249 -6.90 -24.16 28.36
N ASN A 250 -6.01 -23.26 27.93
CA ASN A 250 -6.18 -22.43 26.74
C ASN A 250 -4.85 -22.44 25.99
N LEU A 251 -4.84 -22.93 24.76
CA LEU A 251 -3.66 -22.98 23.91
C LEU A 251 -4.05 -22.96 22.42
N LEU A 252 -3.09 -22.55 21.59
CA LEU A 252 -3.16 -22.73 20.13
C LEU A 252 -2.52 -24.07 19.76
N TRP A 253 -3.30 -25.01 19.25
CA TRP A 253 -2.82 -26.32 18.81
C TRP A 253 -2.64 -26.33 17.29
N PHE A 254 -1.40 -26.50 16.82
CA PHE A 254 -1.13 -26.59 15.39
C PHE A 254 -1.14 -28.05 14.92
N GLY A 255 -1.97 -28.37 13.94
CA GLY A 255 -2.10 -29.72 13.40
C GLY A 255 -2.34 -29.72 11.89
N PHE A 256 -2.58 -30.90 11.33
CA PHE A 256 -3.00 -31.02 9.93
C PHE A 256 -4.45 -30.58 9.72
N LEU A 257 -5.31 -30.96 10.66
CA LEU A 257 -6.72 -30.59 10.70
C LEU A 257 -6.91 -29.50 11.76
N GLY A 258 -7.79 -28.55 11.47
CA GLY A 258 -8.10 -27.42 12.34
C GLY A 258 -8.80 -26.32 11.57
N GLU A 259 -9.11 -25.24 12.27
CA GLU A 259 -9.67 -24.03 11.65
C GLU A 259 -8.65 -23.37 10.72
N GLU A 260 -9.15 -22.66 9.70
CA GLU A 260 -8.34 -21.98 8.70
C GLU A 260 -7.61 -20.77 9.29
N MET A 261 -8.33 -19.98 10.09
CA MET A 261 -7.84 -18.79 10.77
C MET A 261 -8.18 -18.82 12.25
N PRO A 262 -7.35 -18.23 13.12
CA PRO A 262 -7.65 -18.14 14.53
C PRO A 262 -8.84 -17.24 14.82
N HIS A 263 -9.41 -17.37 16.03
CA HIS A 263 -10.41 -16.42 16.52
C HIS A 263 -9.69 -15.13 16.89
N LEU A 264 -10.46 -14.04 17.01
CA LEU A 264 -9.88 -12.75 17.36
C LEU A 264 -9.55 -12.70 18.86
N GLY A 265 -8.29 -12.98 19.18
CA GLY A 265 -7.76 -12.88 20.53
C GLY A 265 -7.84 -14.16 21.34
N PHE A 266 -7.66 -13.99 22.63
CA PHE A 266 -7.70 -15.04 23.63
C PHE A 266 -9.07 -15.72 23.69
N LEU A 267 -9.04 -17.05 23.62
CA LEU A 267 -10.20 -17.89 23.91
C LEU A 267 -9.92 -18.74 25.14
N ALA A 268 -10.95 -18.94 25.96
CA ALA A 268 -10.89 -19.77 27.16
C ALA A 268 -10.91 -21.28 26.86
N GLU A 269 -11.01 -21.68 25.59
CA GLU A 269 -10.96 -23.06 25.15
C GLU A 269 -9.75 -23.27 24.22
N ASN A 270 -9.36 -24.54 24.04
CA ASN A 270 -8.28 -24.88 23.12
C ASN A 270 -8.74 -24.68 21.68
N GLN A 271 -7.94 -23.96 20.91
CA GLN A 271 -8.19 -23.73 19.50
C GLN A 271 -7.22 -24.57 18.67
N THR A 272 -7.74 -25.39 17.76
CA THR A 272 -6.92 -26.19 16.85
C THR A 272 -6.87 -25.52 15.48
N LEU A 273 -5.67 -25.23 15.00
CA LEU A 273 -5.39 -24.53 13.74
C LEU A 273 -4.69 -25.46 12.75
N SER A 274 -5.14 -25.42 11.50
CA SER A 274 -4.46 -26.14 10.43
C SER A 274 -3.20 -25.38 10.02
N ILE A 275 -2.03 -26.00 10.20
CA ILE A 275 -0.76 -25.37 9.84
C ILE A 275 -0.65 -25.13 8.32
N SER A 276 -1.24 -26.01 7.52
CA SER A 276 -1.27 -25.84 6.07
C SER A 276 -2.07 -24.61 5.68
N HIS A 277 -3.25 -24.39 6.26
CA HIS A 277 -4.05 -23.20 5.95
C HIS A 277 -3.33 -21.90 6.37
N MET A 278 -2.84 -21.84 7.61
CA MET A 278 -2.09 -20.68 8.12
C MET A 278 -0.82 -20.33 7.34
N ALA A 279 -0.27 -21.28 6.59
CA ALA A 279 0.95 -21.11 5.84
C ALA A 279 0.77 -21.06 4.31
N HIS A 280 -0.45 -21.32 3.80
CA HIS A 280 -0.75 -21.39 2.37
C HIS A 280 -1.88 -20.47 1.87
N GLY A 281 -2.64 -19.80 2.75
CA GLY A 281 -3.59 -18.78 2.30
C GLY A 281 -2.87 -17.72 1.46
N ALA A 282 -3.26 -17.58 0.17
CA ALA A 282 -2.75 -16.64 -0.82
C ALA A 282 -1.20 -16.44 -0.89
N PRO A 283 -0.59 -16.72 -2.05
CA PRO A 283 0.49 -17.72 -2.11
C PRO A 283 1.45 -17.71 -0.90
N GLY A 284 1.21 -18.59 0.06
CA GLY A 284 2.29 -19.35 0.72
C GLY A 284 3.33 -18.62 1.57
N HIS A 285 3.16 -17.34 1.92
CA HIS A 285 4.22 -16.56 2.58
C HIS A 285 4.06 -16.51 4.10
N THR A 286 5.20 -16.33 4.78
CA THR A 286 5.29 -16.11 6.23
C THR A 286 4.44 -14.94 6.72
N ALA A 287 4.17 -13.96 5.86
CA ALA A 287 3.25 -12.85 6.09
C ALA A 287 1.84 -13.30 6.53
N HIS A 288 1.27 -14.32 5.89
CA HIS A 288 -0.05 -14.83 6.25
C HIS A 288 -0.04 -15.50 7.64
N THR A 289 1.04 -16.20 7.97
CA THR A 289 1.21 -16.78 9.30
C THR A 289 1.35 -15.70 10.39
N ILE A 290 2.07 -14.61 10.11
CA ILE A 290 2.14 -13.45 11.01
C ILE A 290 0.76 -12.82 11.17
N ASN A 291 0.04 -12.58 10.08
CA ASN A 291 -1.33 -12.04 10.10
C ASN A 291 -2.26 -12.88 10.99
N ALA A 292 -2.22 -14.20 10.82
CA ALA A 292 -3.00 -15.13 11.62
C ALA A 292 -2.58 -15.09 13.11
N LEU A 293 -1.29 -15.06 13.42
CA LEU A 293 -0.84 -14.90 14.81
C LEU A 293 -1.26 -13.54 15.41
N MET A 294 -1.19 -12.44 14.65
CA MET A 294 -1.68 -11.12 15.07
C MET A 294 -3.18 -11.17 15.40
N ARG A 295 -3.98 -11.88 14.60
CA ARG A 295 -5.39 -12.14 14.88
C ARG A 295 -5.56 -12.95 16.17
N ALA A 296 -4.77 -14.00 16.39
CA ALA A 296 -4.79 -14.77 17.63
C ALA A 296 -4.40 -13.92 18.86
N LEU A 297 -3.60 -12.87 18.68
CA LEU A 297 -3.26 -11.88 19.71
C LEU A 297 -4.37 -10.83 19.94
N GLY A 298 -5.47 -10.92 19.20
CA GLY A 298 -6.61 -10.02 19.32
C GLY A 298 -6.54 -8.79 18.44
N ILE A 299 -5.54 -8.70 17.57
CA ILE A 299 -5.36 -7.55 16.67
C ILE A 299 -6.23 -7.77 15.42
N PRO A 300 -7.25 -6.92 15.18
CA PRO A 300 -8.03 -7.00 13.94
C PRO A 300 -7.15 -6.73 12.72
N MET A 301 -7.55 -7.21 11.55
CA MET A 301 -6.83 -6.90 10.33
C MET A 301 -6.95 -5.41 10.00
N MET A 302 -5.91 -4.84 9.38
CA MET A 302 -6.01 -3.50 8.77
C MET A 302 -7.20 -3.44 7.80
N SER A 303 -7.50 -4.51 7.08
CA SER A 303 -8.66 -4.55 6.18
C SER A 303 -10.03 -4.65 6.89
N ASN A 304 -10.05 -4.81 8.23
CA ASN A 304 -11.26 -4.78 9.06
C ASN A 304 -11.53 -3.39 9.69
N ARG A 305 -10.75 -2.33 9.40
CA ARG A 305 -11.01 -1.00 10.02
C ARG A 305 -12.43 -0.54 9.82
N TYR A 306 -12.96 0.12 10.85
CA TYR A 306 -14.27 0.78 10.77
C TYR A 306 -14.32 1.79 9.60
N ASP A 307 -13.19 2.42 9.26
CA ASP A 307 -13.01 3.37 8.16
C ASP A 307 -12.37 2.77 6.90
N ARG A 308 -12.23 1.44 6.81
CA ARG A 308 -11.48 0.77 5.72
C ARG A 308 -12.06 1.05 4.33
N ASP A 309 -13.36 1.30 4.21
CA ASP A 309 -14.03 1.59 2.93
C ASP A 309 -13.56 2.91 2.29
N ASN A 310 -12.80 3.75 3.02
CA ASN A 310 -12.10 4.90 2.44
C ASN A 310 -10.80 4.51 1.69
N TYR A 311 -10.32 3.27 1.86
CA TYR A 311 -9.00 2.82 1.44
C TYR A 311 -9.06 1.55 0.59
N VAL A 312 -9.92 0.59 0.94
CA VAL A 312 -10.09 -0.66 0.19
C VAL A 312 -11.57 -1.00 -0.01
N THR A 313 -11.86 -1.60 -1.15
CA THR A 313 -13.15 -2.19 -1.52
C THR A 313 -13.06 -3.70 -1.34
N ILE A 314 -14.10 -4.29 -0.75
CA ILE A 314 -14.25 -5.74 -0.66
C ILE A 314 -15.20 -6.22 -1.75
N ASN A 315 -14.70 -7.06 -2.65
CA ASN A 315 -15.48 -7.69 -3.71
C ASN A 315 -16.15 -8.96 -3.16
N TRP A 316 -17.25 -8.79 -2.43
CA TRP A 316 -17.96 -9.87 -1.74
C TRP A 316 -18.36 -11.04 -2.65
N LYS A 317 -18.57 -10.80 -3.94
CA LYS A 317 -18.88 -11.87 -4.93
C LYS A 317 -17.74 -12.88 -5.12
N ASN A 318 -16.50 -12.46 -4.84
CA ASN A 318 -15.32 -13.29 -5.02
C ASN A 318 -14.89 -13.95 -3.70
N VAL A 319 -15.50 -13.56 -2.57
CA VAL A 319 -15.20 -14.14 -1.25
C VAL A 319 -15.83 -15.53 -1.16
N ALA A 320 -15.06 -16.49 -0.65
CA ALA A 320 -15.50 -17.85 -0.40
C ALA A 320 -16.70 -17.85 0.56
N MET A 321 -17.71 -18.66 0.23
CA MET A 321 -18.90 -18.80 1.05
C MET A 321 -18.51 -19.25 2.46
N MET A 322 -19.08 -18.60 3.48
CA MET A 322 -18.78 -18.77 4.92
C MET A 322 -17.48 -18.09 5.40
N SER A 323 -16.70 -17.47 4.53
CA SER A 323 -15.47 -16.75 4.91
C SER A 323 -15.66 -15.23 5.01
N GLU A 324 -16.87 -14.72 4.78
CA GLU A 324 -17.19 -13.27 4.77
C GLU A 324 -16.87 -12.60 6.11
N HIS A 325 -17.14 -13.32 7.21
CA HIS A 325 -16.91 -12.86 8.58
C HIS A 325 -15.43 -12.51 8.88
N HIS A 326 -14.47 -12.99 8.06
CA HIS A 326 -13.06 -12.60 8.19
C HIS A 326 -12.76 -11.21 7.61
N LEU A 327 -13.60 -10.70 6.70
CA LEU A 327 -13.44 -9.40 6.03
C LEU A 327 -14.44 -8.35 6.53
N GLU A 328 -15.31 -8.69 7.47
CA GLU A 328 -16.23 -7.75 8.11
C GLU A 328 -15.47 -6.66 8.88
N ARG A 329 -16.04 -5.45 8.91
CA ARG A 329 -15.48 -4.35 9.71
C ARG A 329 -15.73 -4.63 11.18
N VAL A 330 -14.77 -4.30 12.04
CA VAL A 330 -15.00 -4.31 13.50
C VAL A 330 -15.24 -2.87 14.01
N PRO A 331 -15.79 -2.70 15.22
CA PRO A 331 -16.16 -1.38 15.75
C PRO A 331 -14.97 -0.42 15.85
N GLU A 332 -15.27 0.88 15.86
CA GLU A 332 -14.27 1.94 16.06
C GLU A 332 -13.47 1.75 17.37
N ASP A 333 -14.09 1.18 18.40
CA ASP A 333 -13.45 0.83 19.68
C ASP A 333 -12.25 -0.12 19.55
N ALA A 334 -12.07 -0.78 18.40
CA ALA A 334 -10.90 -1.62 18.15
C ALA A 334 -9.67 -0.83 17.65
N TRP A 335 -9.82 0.44 17.24
CA TRP A 335 -8.72 1.26 16.73
C TRP A 335 -8.18 2.23 17.78
N LEU A 336 -6.85 2.24 17.93
CA LEU A 336 -6.16 3.18 18.81
C LEU A 336 -6.02 4.55 18.13
N ARG A 337 -6.14 5.60 18.94
CA ARG A 337 -6.06 7.00 18.53
C ARG A 337 -5.12 7.73 19.47
N ASN A 338 -4.48 8.80 19.00
CA ASN A 338 -3.70 9.70 19.85
C ASN A 338 -4.62 10.60 20.69
N ALA A 339 -4.01 11.45 21.52
CA ALA A 339 -4.71 12.37 22.42
C ALA A 339 -5.59 13.40 21.67
N GLU A 340 -5.24 13.73 20.43
CA GLU A 340 -6.01 14.63 19.56
C GLU A 340 -7.21 13.94 18.88
N GLY A 341 -7.35 12.62 19.05
CA GLY A 341 -8.39 11.81 18.41
C GLY A 341 -8.01 11.28 17.02
N ASP A 342 -6.80 11.53 16.55
CA ASP A 342 -6.29 11.01 15.29
C ASP A 342 -5.75 9.59 15.47
N GLY A 343 -6.24 8.64 14.67
CA GLY A 343 -5.69 7.28 14.61
C GLY A 343 -4.38 7.23 13.83
N ALA A 344 -3.66 6.09 13.94
CA ALA A 344 -2.63 5.79 12.95
C ALA A 344 -3.26 5.80 11.53
N PRO A 345 -2.55 6.35 10.53
CA PRO A 345 -3.03 6.32 9.15
C PRO A 345 -3.25 4.88 8.70
N TYR A 346 -4.12 4.68 7.70
CA TYR A 346 -4.31 3.35 7.11
C TYR A 346 -3.00 2.88 6.48
N ASP A 347 -2.56 1.68 6.87
CA ASP A 347 -1.24 1.17 6.52
C ASP A 347 -1.35 -0.08 5.62
N TYR A 348 -1.15 0.11 4.32
CA TYR A 348 -1.14 -0.98 3.33
C TYR A 348 0.04 -1.94 3.54
N ASP A 349 1.08 -1.51 4.25
CA ASP A 349 2.29 -2.29 4.48
C ASP A 349 2.24 -3.01 5.85
N SER A 350 1.15 -2.85 6.61
CA SER A 350 0.90 -3.59 7.86
C SER A 350 0.83 -5.09 7.60
N VAL A 351 1.44 -5.88 8.48
CA VAL A 351 1.35 -7.35 8.44
C VAL A 351 -0.07 -7.85 8.69
N THR A 352 -0.94 -6.99 9.24
CA THR A 352 -2.35 -7.28 9.47
C THR A 352 -3.22 -6.99 8.24
N HIS A 353 -2.70 -6.42 7.15
CA HIS A 353 -3.46 -6.16 5.94
C HIS A 353 -3.79 -7.45 5.16
N ALA A 354 -5.00 -7.56 4.62
CA ALA A 354 -5.37 -8.68 3.76
C ALA A 354 -4.65 -8.60 2.40
N PRO A 355 -4.13 -9.71 1.84
CA PRO A 355 -3.74 -9.75 0.44
C PRO A 355 -4.95 -9.66 -0.48
N VAL A 356 -4.69 -9.43 -1.78
CA VAL A 356 -5.73 -9.19 -2.81
C VAL A 356 -6.74 -10.31 -2.96
N ASN A 357 -6.32 -11.53 -2.70
CA ASN A 357 -7.06 -12.79 -2.88
C ASN A 357 -7.35 -13.47 -1.54
N TYR A 358 -7.38 -12.68 -0.45
CA TYR A 358 -7.70 -13.19 0.87
C TYR A 358 -9.10 -13.81 0.88
N MET A 359 -9.20 -15.06 1.35
CA MET A 359 -10.46 -15.82 1.43
C MET A 359 -11.23 -15.90 0.10
N CYS A 360 -10.51 -16.03 -1.00
CA CYS A 360 -11.10 -16.08 -2.33
C CYS A 360 -11.70 -17.44 -2.67
N ALA A 361 -12.91 -17.45 -3.24
CA ALA A 361 -13.61 -18.66 -3.67
C ALA A 361 -12.88 -19.35 -4.84
N ASP A 362 -12.57 -18.56 -5.87
CA ASP A 362 -11.77 -18.96 -7.03
C ASP A 362 -11.00 -17.73 -7.50
N CYS A 363 -9.68 -17.79 -7.35
CA CYS A 363 -8.75 -16.75 -7.79
C CYS A 363 -7.79 -17.29 -8.85
N SER A 364 -8.12 -18.41 -9.48
CA SER A 364 -7.27 -19.04 -10.51
C SER A 364 -7.14 -18.17 -11.76
N LEU A 365 -8.06 -17.23 -11.98
CA LEU A 365 -8.10 -16.33 -13.15
C LEU A 365 -7.80 -14.88 -12.78
N GLY A 366 -7.28 -14.61 -11.57
CA GLY A 366 -6.84 -13.29 -11.15
C GLY A 366 -7.93 -12.42 -10.51
N GLU A 367 -9.05 -13.01 -10.12
CA GLU A 367 -10.06 -12.35 -9.29
C GLU A 367 -9.45 -11.81 -8.00
N GLN A 368 -9.99 -10.70 -7.49
CA GLN A 368 -9.51 -10.05 -6.28
C GLN A 368 -10.69 -9.89 -5.31
N THR A 369 -10.49 -10.25 -4.05
CA THR A 369 -11.43 -10.05 -2.94
C THR A 369 -11.22 -8.69 -2.27
N VAL A 370 -9.98 -8.19 -2.22
CA VAL A 370 -9.63 -6.90 -1.61
C VAL A 370 -8.88 -6.06 -2.63
N THR A 371 -9.36 -4.86 -2.91
CA THR A 371 -8.73 -3.93 -3.86
C THR A 371 -8.64 -2.53 -3.27
N PRO A 372 -7.55 -1.77 -3.47
CA PRO A 372 -7.52 -0.36 -3.11
C PRO A 372 -8.66 0.40 -3.79
N VAL A 373 -9.27 1.36 -3.08
CA VAL A 373 -10.34 2.23 -3.63
C VAL A 373 -9.80 3.14 -4.73
N GLN A 374 -8.56 3.58 -4.58
CA GLN A 374 -7.94 4.54 -5.48
C GLN A 374 -7.13 3.79 -6.54
N ASP A 375 -7.48 3.91 -7.81
CA ASP A 375 -6.87 3.16 -8.91
C ASP A 375 -5.35 3.32 -9.00
N HIS A 376 -4.80 4.49 -8.63
CA HIS A 376 -3.35 4.70 -8.61
C HIS A 376 -2.61 3.87 -7.55
N LEU A 377 -3.32 3.33 -6.56
CA LEU A 377 -2.79 2.41 -5.57
C LEU A 377 -2.82 0.96 -6.05
N TRP A 378 -3.15 0.67 -7.32
CA TRP A 378 -3.16 -0.71 -7.84
C TRP A 378 -1.86 -1.46 -7.54
N GLN A 379 -0.69 -0.80 -7.51
CA GLN A 379 0.58 -1.46 -7.18
C GLN A 379 0.61 -2.03 -5.75
N ARG A 380 -0.19 -1.47 -4.83
CA ARG A 380 -0.36 -2.01 -3.47
C ARG A 380 -0.96 -3.41 -3.49
N THR A 381 -1.67 -3.81 -4.55
CA THR A 381 -2.13 -5.18 -4.75
C THR A 381 -0.98 -6.19 -4.78
N LEU A 382 0.24 -5.75 -5.13
CA LEU A 382 1.44 -6.59 -5.16
C LEU A 382 2.12 -6.75 -3.78
N SER A 383 1.94 -5.78 -2.87
CA SER A 383 2.65 -5.74 -1.58
C SER A 383 1.76 -6.00 -0.38
N MET A 384 0.50 -5.58 -0.42
CA MET A 384 -0.42 -5.67 0.71
C MET A 384 -0.64 -7.13 1.11
N GLY A 385 -0.54 -7.42 2.41
CA GLY A 385 -0.61 -8.79 2.94
C GLY A 385 0.61 -9.68 2.65
N HIS A 386 1.69 -9.14 2.08
CA HIS A 386 2.93 -9.89 1.79
C HIS A 386 4.13 -9.48 2.68
N HIS A 387 3.93 -8.53 3.60
CA HIS A 387 4.99 -8.08 4.51
C HIS A 387 5.23 -9.09 5.65
N SER A 388 6.50 -9.41 5.91
CA SER A 388 6.92 -10.33 6.97
C SER A 388 7.59 -9.63 8.17
N ASP A 389 7.63 -8.30 8.15
CA ASP A 389 8.15 -7.45 9.22
C ASP A 389 7.05 -6.51 9.70
N LEU A 390 6.88 -6.37 11.02
CA LEU A 390 5.86 -5.48 11.59
C LEU A 390 6.15 -4.02 11.24
N SER A 391 5.11 -3.31 10.78
CA SER A 391 5.18 -1.87 10.55
C SER A 391 5.33 -1.10 11.88
N PRO A 392 5.69 0.20 11.85
CA PRO A 392 5.72 1.01 13.07
C PRO A 392 4.38 1.00 13.82
N ALA A 393 3.26 1.06 13.09
CA ALA A 393 1.92 1.04 13.69
C ALA A 393 1.58 -0.32 14.31
N ASP A 394 2.01 -1.43 13.69
CA ASP A 394 1.83 -2.77 14.25
C ASP A 394 2.58 -2.92 15.58
N LYS A 395 3.85 -2.50 15.62
CA LYS A 395 4.72 -2.55 16.82
C LYS A 395 4.13 -1.74 17.97
N GLU A 396 3.69 -0.53 17.65
CA GLU A 396 3.09 0.37 18.62
C GLU A 396 1.77 -0.18 19.17
N THR A 397 0.92 -0.73 18.30
CA THR A 397 -0.34 -1.38 18.70
C THR A 397 -0.09 -2.53 19.68
N LEU A 398 0.87 -3.42 19.38
CA LEU A 398 1.25 -4.49 20.30
C LEU A 398 1.79 -3.95 21.62
N ALA A 399 2.67 -2.95 21.56
CA ALA A 399 3.26 -2.35 22.75
C ALA A 399 2.19 -1.76 23.68
N LEU A 400 1.23 -1.01 23.14
CA LEU A 400 0.18 -0.36 23.92
C LEU A 400 -0.82 -1.36 24.51
N LEU A 401 -1.30 -2.31 23.71
CA LEU A 401 -2.30 -3.27 24.15
C LEU A 401 -1.73 -4.26 25.19
N TYR A 402 -0.52 -4.77 24.95
CA TYR A 402 0.07 -5.79 25.82
C TYR A 402 0.89 -5.25 27.00
N ASN A 403 1.13 -3.93 27.08
CA ASN A 403 1.93 -3.34 28.18
C ASN A 403 1.43 -3.81 29.56
N LYS A 404 0.13 -3.68 29.84
CA LYS A 404 -0.45 -4.06 31.14
C LYS A 404 -0.25 -5.54 31.45
N GLU A 405 -0.41 -6.42 30.46
CA GLU A 405 -0.24 -7.86 30.65
C GLU A 405 1.23 -8.24 30.87
N CYS A 406 2.14 -7.66 30.10
CA CYS A 406 3.57 -7.90 30.26
C CYS A 406 4.11 -7.36 31.60
N GLN A 407 3.62 -6.21 32.07
CA GLN A 407 3.98 -5.68 33.39
C GLN A 407 3.49 -6.60 34.53
N LYS A 408 2.28 -7.17 34.41
CA LYS A 408 1.81 -8.19 35.36
C LYS A 408 2.73 -9.41 35.40
N ARG A 409 3.25 -9.86 34.24
CA ARG A 409 4.21 -10.96 34.16
C ARG A 409 5.49 -10.64 34.94
N LEU A 410 6.11 -9.49 34.64
CA LEU A 410 7.33 -9.05 35.33
C LEU A 410 7.12 -8.95 36.85
N ALA A 411 6.01 -8.33 37.28
CA ALA A 411 5.68 -8.21 38.70
C ALA A 411 5.44 -9.56 39.39
N SER A 412 4.97 -10.57 38.66
CA SER A 412 4.78 -11.92 39.20
C SER A 412 6.10 -12.68 39.39
N ASP A 413 7.11 -12.41 38.56
CA ASP A 413 8.43 -13.04 38.66
C ASP A 413 9.22 -12.48 39.86
N TYR A 414 9.03 -11.21 40.23
CA TYR A 414 9.66 -10.61 41.44
C TYR A 414 9.06 -11.08 42.78
N LYS A 415 7.92 -11.78 42.77
CA LYS A 415 7.28 -12.32 43.99
C LYS A 415 7.68 -13.76 44.31
N LYS A 416 8.48 -14.39 43.44
CA LYS A 416 9.18 -15.66 43.71
C LYS A 416 10.59 -15.36 44.20
#